data_AF-A0A518WR38-F1
#
_entry.id   AF-A0A518WR38-F1
#
_cell.length_a   1.000
_cell.length_b   1.000
_cell.length_c   1.000
_cell.angle_alpha   90.00
_cell.angle_beta   90.00
_cell.angle_gamma   90.00
#
_symmetry.space_group_name_H-M   'P 1'
#
loop_
_entity.id
_entity.type
_entity.pdbx_description
1 polymer ?
#
loop_
_entity_poly.entity_id
_entity_poly.type
_entity_poly.pdbx_seq_one_letter_code
_entity_poly.pdbx_strand_id
1 'polypeptide(L)'
;MLHPDRRGDRAARRSGPGVAGPPGGCPVSRPAAVAVRLLRRPLVLLAVLWLLLVLACALHPELVTGRDPVDQDLPAALTGPSAAHPLGTDRLGQDLLSRLAYGAAGTLWGVLVAVLTATVVGVGLGLLAGYLGGLVDALVGRLADLLFSLPAIVILLVVVAVFPGDVTIAMLTFGLLLSSGLIRVVRAATRSTREELFIAAARLAGLSAPQILRRHVLPRLRGLVIVQASLVAAVALVMQASLAFLGFGPPPPEPSWGGMIDEARMVIVRHPWALVPPGLAVALTVLSFVLLGDAARDGTTAAWSTTKLARRRRSGWAGRHRAVPAPATSTATPARPAPTPCCRCAGCRSGSRAVPARPPRTPPPWSATSTWTSPPGRSSGWSASRAAARRSPR
;
A
#
# COMPACT_ATOMS: atom_id res chain seq x y z
N MET A 1 59.78 52.65 -43.60
CA MET A 1 58.73 53.22 -42.73
C MET A 1 57.50 53.41 -43.59
N LEU A 2 56.26 53.03 -43.28
CA LEU A 2 55.62 52.11 -42.33
C LEU A 2 54.19 51.90 -42.89
N HIS A 3 53.57 50.77 -42.54
CA HIS A 3 52.34 50.18 -43.08
C HIS A 3 51.05 51.06 -43.09
N PRO A 4 50.01 50.71 -43.88
CA PRO A 4 48.68 51.34 -43.90
C PRO A 4 47.62 50.57 -43.08
N ASP A 5 46.39 51.12 -43.08
CA ASP A 5 45.08 50.44 -43.02
C ASP A 5 44.21 50.55 -41.74
N ARG A 6 42.89 50.58 -42.00
CA ARG A 6 41.72 50.15 -41.19
C ARG A 6 40.76 51.18 -40.55
N ARG A 7 39.69 51.43 -41.31
CA ARG A 7 38.26 51.20 -41.01
C ARG A 7 37.87 51.09 -39.51
N GLY A 8 37.06 52.04 -39.05
CA GLY A 8 36.32 51.97 -37.78
C GLY A 8 34.80 51.95 -38.01
N ASP A 9 34.22 50.76 -38.17
CA ASP A 9 32.77 50.54 -38.14
C ASP A 9 32.30 50.37 -36.69
N ARG A 10 31.42 51.27 -36.24
CA ARG A 10 30.72 51.19 -34.94
C ARG A 10 29.57 50.19 -35.05
N ALA A 11 29.85 48.92 -34.76
CA ALA A 11 28.85 47.88 -34.64
C ALA A 11 28.33 47.75 -33.19
N ALA A 12 27.02 47.98 -33.05
CA ALA A 12 26.07 47.28 -32.17
C ALA A 12 26.61 46.55 -30.93
N ARG A 13 26.52 47.21 -29.76
CA ARG A 13 26.50 46.51 -28.46
C ARG A 13 25.17 45.77 -28.31
N ARG A 14 25.15 44.48 -28.66
CA ARG A 14 24.10 43.54 -28.26
C ARG A 14 24.29 43.17 -26.79
N SER A 15 23.36 43.59 -25.95
CA SER A 15 23.12 43.07 -24.61
C SER A 15 22.84 41.56 -24.69
N GLY A 16 23.72 40.74 -24.11
CA GLY A 16 23.54 39.29 -24.01
C GLY A 16 22.37 38.89 -23.10
N PRO A 17 21.78 37.71 -23.29
CA PRO A 17 20.74 37.20 -22.41
C PRO A 17 21.34 36.89 -21.03
N GLY A 18 20.81 37.52 -19.99
CA GLY A 18 21.19 37.25 -18.60
C GLY A 18 20.99 35.78 -18.26
N VAL A 19 22.04 35.16 -17.73
CA VAL A 19 22.02 33.82 -17.15
C VAL A 19 21.03 33.85 -15.98
N ALA A 20 19.89 33.19 -16.16
CA ALA A 20 18.91 33.00 -15.09
C ALA A 20 19.57 32.22 -13.95
N GLY A 21 19.62 32.82 -12.76
CA GLY A 21 20.07 32.13 -11.54
C GLY A 21 19.25 30.87 -11.26
N PRO A 22 19.78 29.92 -10.48
CA PRO A 22 19.12 28.65 -10.21
C PRO A 22 17.73 28.91 -9.59
N PRO A 23 16.66 28.23 -10.07
CA PRO A 23 15.34 28.42 -9.51
C PRO A 23 15.36 28.06 -8.02
N GLY A 24 14.93 29.01 -7.19
CA GLY A 24 14.80 28.89 -5.75
C GLY A 24 14.07 27.61 -5.33
N GLY A 25 14.49 27.09 -4.18
CA GLY A 25 14.11 25.79 -3.65
C GLY A 25 12.61 25.50 -3.69
N CYS A 26 12.28 24.25 -4.02
CA CYS A 26 10.93 23.72 -3.86
C CYS A 26 10.42 24.04 -2.45
N PRO A 27 9.20 24.60 -2.29
CA PRO A 27 8.59 24.71 -0.97
C PRO A 27 8.39 23.28 -0.46
N VAL A 28 9.12 22.93 0.61
CA VAL A 28 8.91 21.70 1.35
C VAL A 28 7.47 21.73 1.84
N SER A 29 6.62 20.86 1.30
CA SER A 29 5.24 20.75 1.75
C SER A 29 5.24 20.41 3.24
N ARG A 30 4.67 21.32 4.04
CA ARG A 30 4.58 21.14 5.50
C ARG A 30 3.76 19.87 5.79
N PRO A 31 4.27 18.92 6.59
CA PRO A 31 3.55 17.68 6.91
C PRO A 31 2.17 17.95 7.52
N ALA A 32 2.03 19.06 8.27
CA ALA A 32 0.77 19.53 8.82
C ALA A 32 -0.32 19.83 7.77
N ALA A 33 0.05 20.39 6.60
CA ALA A 33 -0.94 20.72 5.56
C ALA A 33 -1.49 19.46 4.85
N VAL A 34 -0.70 18.39 4.80
CA VAL A 34 -1.10 17.09 4.25
C VAL A 34 -1.98 16.36 5.25
N ALA A 35 -1.60 16.33 6.53
CA ALA A 35 -2.41 15.75 7.61
C ALA A 35 -3.80 16.40 7.68
N VAL A 36 -3.88 17.75 7.70
CA VAL A 36 -5.15 18.49 7.77
C VAL A 36 -6.06 18.21 6.57
N ARG A 37 -5.52 17.92 5.38
CA ARG A 37 -6.33 17.58 4.19
C ARG A 37 -6.82 16.14 4.21
N LEU A 38 -6.05 15.24 4.82
CA LEU A 38 -6.42 13.84 5.01
C LEU A 38 -7.50 13.65 6.07
N LEU A 39 -7.47 14.42 7.16
CA LEU A 39 -8.54 14.46 8.16
C LEU A 39 -9.88 15.02 7.62
N ARG A 40 -9.91 15.57 6.40
CA ARG A 40 -11.17 15.99 5.76
C ARG A 40 -11.95 14.84 5.11
N ARG A 41 -11.39 13.64 5.04
CA ARG A 41 -12.13 12.45 4.62
C ARG A 41 -12.80 11.81 5.84
N PRO A 42 -14.15 11.70 5.88
CA PRO A 42 -14.86 11.23 7.07
C PRO A 42 -14.46 9.80 7.46
N LEU A 43 -14.17 8.93 6.48
CA LEU A 43 -13.74 7.55 6.73
C LEU A 43 -12.35 7.46 7.38
N VAL A 44 -11.41 8.34 6.99
CA VAL A 44 -10.06 8.37 7.59
C VAL A 44 -10.13 8.90 9.01
N LEU A 45 -10.97 9.93 9.24
CA LEU A 45 -11.21 10.45 10.59
C LEU A 45 -11.81 9.37 11.50
N LEU A 46 -12.80 8.62 11.01
CA LEU A 46 -13.42 7.51 11.75
C LEU A 46 -12.39 6.42 12.10
N ALA A 47 -11.55 6.02 11.14
CA ALA A 47 -10.48 5.04 11.35
C ALA A 47 -9.45 5.52 12.39
N VAL A 48 -9.04 6.78 12.32
CA VAL A 48 -8.11 7.38 13.31
C VAL A 48 -8.77 7.45 14.68
N LEU A 49 -10.02 7.89 14.77
CA LEU A 49 -10.76 7.95 16.04
C LEU A 49 -10.93 6.55 16.65
N TRP A 50 -11.23 5.55 15.83
CA TRP A 50 -11.31 4.16 16.27
C TRP A 50 -9.97 3.66 16.81
N LEU A 51 -8.86 3.85 16.10
CA LEU A 51 -7.53 3.44 16.59
C LEU A 51 -7.12 4.20 17.85
N LEU A 52 -7.49 5.47 17.98
CA LEU A 52 -7.27 6.25 19.20
C LEU A 52 -8.10 5.70 20.37
N LEU A 53 -9.33 5.28 20.12
CA LEU A 53 -10.16 4.62 21.13
C LEU A 53 -9.53 3.29 21.57
N VAL A 54 -9.13 2.44 20.63
CA VAL A 54 -8.45 1.16 20.95
C VAL A 54 -7.15 1.40 21.71
N LEU A 55 -6.38 2.43 21.34
CA LEU A 55 -5.17 2.81 22.06
C LEU A 55 -5.48 3.33 23.47
N ALA A 56 -6.55 4.11 23.64
CA ALA A 56 -7.01 4.56 24.96
C ALA A 56 -7.43 3.36 25.84
N CYS A 57 -8.18 2.41 25.30
CA CYS A 57 -8.52 1.16 26.00
C CYS A 57 -7.27 0.38 26.42
N ALA A 58 -6.26 0.30 25.55
CA ALA A 58 -5.04 -0.44 25.81
C ALA A 58 -4.14 0.20 26.89
N LEU A 59 -4.13 1.53 27.00
CA LEU A 59 -3.31 2.25 27.98
C LEU A 59 -4.04 2.48 29.30
N HIS A 60 -5.33 2.77 29.23
CA HIS A 60 -6.17 3.11 30.37
C HIS A 60 -7.55 2.44 30.22
N PRO A 61 -7.65 1.12 30.46
CA PRO A 61 -8.92 0.41 30.35
C PRO A 61 -9.96 0.94 31.36
N GLU A 62 -9.50 1.46 32.49
CA GLU A 62 -10.32 2.10 33.54
C GLU A 62 -11.16 3.30 33.05
N LEU A 63 -10.75 3.96 31.95
CA LEU A 63 -11.52 5.06 31.35
C LEU A 63 -12.81 4.56 30.67
N VAL A 64 -12.84 3.29 30.27
CA VAL A 64 -13.96 2.68 29.56
C VAL A 64 -14.83 1.87 30.50
N THR A 65 -14.21 1.11 31.42
CA THR A 65 -14.93 0.33 32.42
C THR A 65 -14.24 0.40 33.79
N GLY A 66 -15.05 0.58 34.85
CA GLY A 66 -14.59 0.47 36.23
C GLY A 66 -14.70 -0.94 36.81
N ARG A 67 -14.96 -1.95 35.97
CA ARG A 67 -15.14 -3.35 36.39
C ARG A 67 -13.90 -4.17 36.09
N ASP A 68 -13.60 -5.12 36.97
CA ASP A 68 -12.53 -6.09 36.75
C ASP A 68 -12.94 -7.04 35.60
N PRO A 69 -12.09 -7.25 34.57
CA PRO A 69 -12.39 -8.15 33.46
C PRO A 69 -12.55 -9.61 33.86
N VAL A 70 -12.08 -10.01 35.05
CA VAL A 70 -12.13 -11.39 35.55
C VAL A 70 -13.35 -11.62 36.44
N ASP A 71 -14.00 -10.56 36.94
CA ASP A 71 -15.12 -10.66 37.88
C ASP A 71 -16.32 -11.42 37.29
N GLN A 72 -16.88 -12.33 38.08
CA GLN A 72 -17.86 -13.33 37.62
C GLN A 72 -19.20 -13.13 38.32
N ASP A 73 -20.24 -12.82 37.54
CA ASP A 73 -21.62 -12.78 38.01
C ASP A 73 -22.42 -13.95 37.40
N LEU A 74 -22.34 -15.14 38.01
CA LEU A 74 -23.02 -16.34 37.51
C LEU A 74 -24.53 -16.17 37.28
N PRO A 75 -25.29 -15.47 38.15
CA PRO A 75 -26.68 -15.10 37.88
C PRO A 75 -26.90 -14.33 36.56
N ALA A 76 -25.93 -13.50 36.17
CA ALA A 76 -25.98 -12.74 34.93
C ALA A 76 -25.34 -13.47 33.73
N ALA A 77 -24.96 -14.75 33.85
CA ALA A 77 -24.32 -15.48 32.77
C ALA A 77 -25.15 -15.55 31.48
N LEU A 78 -24.50 -15.36 30.33
CA LEU A 78 -25.12 -15.36 28.99
C LEU A 78 -26.27 -14.33 28.84
N THR A 79 -26.22 -13.23 29.59
CA THR A 79 -27.15 -12.12 29.41
C THR A 79 -26.71 -11.20 28.27
N GLY A 80 -27.71 -10.69 27.53
CA GLY A 80 -27.50 -9.71 26.47
C GLY A 80 -27.20 -8.31 27.00
N PRO A 81 -27.16 -7.31 26.11
CA PRO A 81 -26.91 -5.91 26.48
C PRO A 81 -27.91 -5.45 27.56
N SER A 82 -27.39 -4.94 28.67
CA SER A 82 -28.18 -4.38 29.76
C SER A 82 -27.50 -3.11 30.31
N ALA A 83 -28.21 -2.34 31.13
CA ALA A 83 -27.62 -1.16 31.78
C ALA A 83 -26.45 -1.53 32.72
N ALA A 84 -26.48 -2.74 33.29
CA ALA A 84 -25.39 -3.28 34.08
C ALA A 84 -24.22 -3.73 33.19
N HIS A 85 -24.51 -4.44 32.09
CA HIS A 85 -23.53 -4.97 31.13
C HIS A 85 -23.79 -4.43 29.73
N PRO A 86 -23.18 -3.27 29.34
CA PRO A 86 -23.52 -2.58 28.10
C PRO A 86 -23.35 -3.41 26.83
N LEU A 87 -22.39 -4.33 26.82
CA LEU A 87 -22.16 -5.27 25.72
C LEU A 87 -22.61 -6.70 26.03
N GLY A 88 -23.21 -6.93 27.20
CA GLY A 88 -23.59 -8.27 27.69
C GLY A 88 -22.46 -9.00 28.42
N THR A 89 -22.71 -10.25 28.74
CA THR A 89 -21.81 -11.10 29.54
C THR A 89 -21.45 -12.41 28.84
N ASP A 90 -20.32 -13.00 29.17
CA ASP A 90 -19.92 -14.34 28.70
C ASP A 90 -20.54 -15.48 29.55
N ARG A 91 -20.18 -16.74 29.27
CA ARG A 91 -20.66 -17.96 29.95
C ARG A 91 -20.45 -17.95 31.47
N LEU A 92 -19.44 -17.22 31.93
CA LEU A 92 -19.07 -17.09 33.34
C LEU A 92 -19.67 -15.83 33.99
N GLY A 93 -20.52 -15.09 33.28
CA GLY A 93 -21.05 -13.82 33.79
C GLY A 93 -20.07 -12.65 33.73
N GLN A 94 -18.92 -12.82 33.08
CA GLN A 94 -17.92 -11.77 32.96
C GLN A 94 -18.36 -10.72 31.93
N ASP A 95 -18.13 -9.45 32.24
CA ASP A 95 -18.54 -8.31 31.40
C ASP A 95 -17.73 -8.24 30.08
N LEU A 96 -18.42 -8.33 28.94
CA LEU A 96 -17.78 -8.34 27.62
C LEU A 96 -17.06 -7.01 27.30
N LEU A 97 -17.59 -5.88 27.74
CA LEU A 97 -16.99 -4.56 27.51
C LEU A 97 -15.64 -4.44 28.24
N SER A 98 -15.61 -4.85 29.50
CA SER A 98 -14.39 -4.86 30.31
C SER A 98 -13.35 -5.79 29.69
N ARG A 99 -13.73 -7.01 29.32
CA ARG A 99 -12.80 -7.95 28.66
C ARG A 99 -12.28 -7.43 27.31
N LEU A 100 -13.10 -6.73 26.52
CA LEU A 100 -12.64 -6.10 25.28
C LEU A 100 -11.61 -5.00 25.52
N ALA A 101 -11.85 -4.14 26.51
CA ALA A 101 -10.96 -3.03 26.84
C ALA A 101 -9.60 -3.55 27.34
N TYR A 102 -9.61 -4.46 28.31
CA TYR A 102 -8.38 -5.06 28.85
C TYR A 102 -7.64 -5.92 27.81
N GLY A 103 -8.37 -6.61 26.92
CA GLY A 103 -7.77 -7.40 25.84
C GLY A 103 -7.11 -6.58 24.72
N ALA A 104 -7.37 -5.26 24.66
CA ALA A 104 -6.77 -4.38 23.66
C ALA A 104 -5.25 -4.24 23.83
N ALA A 105 -4.73 -4.24 25.07
CA ALA A 105 -3.31 -4.04 25.36
C ALA A 105 -2.44 -5.16 24.77
N GLY A 106 -2.72 -6.42 25.12
CA GLY A 106 -1.99 -7.58 24.58
C GLY A 106 -2.16 -7.72 23.07
N THR A 107 -3.33 -7.35 22.54
CA THR A 107 -3.60 -7.35 21.10
C THR A 107 -2.73 -6.33 20.36
N LEU A 108 -2.69 -5.08 20.81
CA LEU A 108 -1.85 -4.05 20.20
C LEU A 108 -0.36 -4.32 20.38
N TRP A 109 0.06 -4.87 21.52
CA TRP A 109 1.45 -5.23 21.77
C TRP A 109 1.96 -6.26 20.76
N GLY A 110 1.23 -7.36 20.57
CA GLY A 110 1.63 -8.40 19.62
C GLY A 110 1.69 -7.88 18.18
N VAL A 111 0.71 -7.07 17.75
CA VAL A 111 0.72 -6.41 16.45
C VAL A 111 1.92 -5.48 16.30
N LEU A 112 2.24 -4.68 17.33
CA LEU A 112 3.38 -3.77 17.33
C LEU A 112 4.70 -4.53 17.16
N VAL A 113 4.90 -5.61 17.92
CA VAL A 113 6.10 -6.47 17.82
C VAL A 113 6.26 -7.05 16.43
N ALA A 114 5.19 -7.60 15.85
CA ALA A 114 5.22 -8.17 14.51
C ALA A 114 5.55 -7.11 13.45
N VAL A 115 4.90 -5.94 13.51
CA VAL A 115 5.12 -4.83 12.57
C VAL A 115 6.53 -4.27 12.66
N LEU A 116 7.03 -4.04 13.88
CA LEU A 116 8.38 -3.55 14.10
C LEU A 116 9.42 -4.54 13.57
N THR A 117 9.26 -5.83 13.87
CA THR A 117 10.18 -6.88 13.40
C THR A 117 10.16 -6.96 11.87
N ALA A 118 8.97 -7.03 11.27
CA ALA A 118 8.80 -7.08 9.83
C ALA A 118 9.40 -5.85 9.15
N THR A 119 9.17 -4.66 9.70
CA THR A 119 9.62 -3.38 9.13
C THR A 119 11.13 -3.24 9.26
N VAL A 120 11.72 -3.49 10.43
CA VAL A 120 13.16 -3.35 10.67
C VAL A 120 13.94 -4.34 9.79
N VAL A 121 13.56 -5.62 9.82
CA VAL A 121 14.23 -6.65 9.03
C VAL A 121 13.96 -6.45 7.54
N GLY A 122 12.70 -6.22 7.17
CA GLY A 122 12.29 -6.14 5.78
C GLY A 122 12.80 -4.91 5.05
N VAL A 123 12.71 -3.74 5.69
CA VAL A 123 13.26 -2.49 5.13
C VAL A 123 14.78 -2.52 5.16
N GLY A 124 15.39 -2.98 6.26
CA GLY A 124 16.85 -3.07 6.38
C GLY A 124 17.47 -3.94 5.28
N LEU A 125 17.03 -5.20 5.19
CA LEU A 125 17.54 -6.14 4.18
C LEU A 125 17.12 -5.75 2.75
N GLY A 126 15.90 -5.22 2.56
CA GLY A 126 15.44 -4.75 1.26
C GLY A 126 16.26 -3.57 0.72
N LEU A 127 16.58 -2.59 1.57
CA LEU A 127 17.43 -1.47 1.20
C LEU A 127 18.86 -1.93 0.86
N LEU A 128 19.43 -2.83 1.66
CA LEU A 128 20.77 -3.36 1.44
C LEU A 128 20.86 -4.12 0.10
N ALA A 129 19.92 -5.04 -0.14
CA ALA A 129 19.84 -5.80 -1.39
C ALA A 129 19.66 -4.89 -2.61
N GLY A 130 18.71 -3.95 -2.54
CA GLY A 130 18.42 -3.03 -3.64
C GLY A 130 19.56 -2.04 -3.93
N TYR A 131 20.29 -1.60 -2.90
CA TYR A 131 21.36 -0.61 -3.07
C TYR A 131 22.71 -1.22 -3.44
N LEU A 132 23.09 -2.38 -2.87
CA LEU A 132 24.38 -3.01 -3.16
C LEU A 132 24.33 -3.83 -4.45
N GLY A 133 23.25 -4.58 -4.70
CA GLY A 133 23.17 -5.48 -5.84
C GLY A 133 24.09 -6.70 -5.69
N GLY A 134 24.27 -7.46 -6.78
CA GLY A 134 25.24 -8.57 -6.86
C GLY A 134 24.97 -9.71 -5.87
N LEU A 135 26.01 -10.12 -5.13
CA LEU A 135 25.94 -11.24 -4.18
C LEU A 135 24.99 -10.99 -3.00
N VAL A 136 24.98 -9.76 -2.46
CA VAL A 136 24.07 -9.40 -1.35
C VAL A 136 22.61 -9.56 -1.78
N ASP A 137 22.32 -9.10 -2.99
CA ASP A 137 21.01 -9.19 -3.61
C ASP A 137 20.56 -10.65 -3.85
N ALA A 138 21.49 -11.51 -4.23
CA ALA A 138 21.25 -12.94 -4.40
C ALA A 138 21.02 -13.66 -3.06
N LEU A 139 21.84 -13.39 -2.03
CA LEU A 139 21.72 -13.99 -0.70
C LEU A 139 20.42 -13.57 0.00
N VAL A 140 20.13 -12.27 0.02
CA VAL A 140 18.90 -11.74 0.62
C VAL A 140 17.67 -12.24 -0.16
N GLY A 141 17.75 -12.33 -1.49
CA GLY A 141 16.71 -12.95 -2.31
C GLY A 141 16.42 -14.38 -1.90
N ARG A 142 17.45 -15.23 -1.82
CA ARG A 142 17.31 -16.63 -1.40
C ARG A 142 16.76 -16.77 0.02
N LEU A 143 17.19 -15.93 0.96
CA LEU A 143 16.64 -15.92 2.31
C LEU A 143 15.14 -15.58 2.30
N ALA A 144 14.73 -14.56 1.53
CA ALA A 144 13.33 -14.20 1.40
C ALA A 144 12.50 -15.28 0.69
N ASP A 145 13.07 -16.01 -0.27
CA ASP A 145 12.43 -17.16 -0.91
C ASP A 145 12.23 -18.32 0.09
N LEU A 146 13.24 -18.60 0.93
CA LEU A 146 13.17 -19.63 1.96
C LEU A 146 12.13 -19.30 3.05
N LEU A 147 12.06 -18.05 3.49
CA LEU A 147 11.05 -17.64 4.47
C LEU A 147 9.62 -17.70 3.91
N PHE A 148 9.45 -17.39 2.62
CA PHE A 148 8.14 -17.38 1.97
C PHE A 148 7.63 -18.77 1.58
N SER A 149 8.53 -19.76 1.42
CA SER A 149 8.13 -21.14 1.10
C SER A 149 7.48 -21.87 2.27
N LEU A 150 7.69 -21.39 3.51
CA LEU A 150 7.13 -21.97 4.73
C LEU A 150 5.75 -21.37 5.02
N PRO A 151 4.68 -22.17 5.12
CA PRO A 151 3.37 -21.68 5.56
C PRO A 151 3.46 -21.11 6.97
N ALA A 152 3.15 -19.82 7.12
CA ALA A 152 3.39 -19.11 8.38
C ALA A 152 2.65 -19.73 9.57
N ILE A 153 1.42 -20.21 9.36
CA ILE A 153 0.64 -20.84 10.43
C ILE A 153 1.31 -22.11 10.97
N VAL A 154 1.96 -22.91 10.12
CA VAL A 154 2.62 -24.16 10.54
C VAL A 154 3.81 -23.83 11.44
N ILE A 155 4.62 -22.84 11.05
CA ILE A 155 5.77 -22.39 11.86
C ILE A 155 5.29 -21.82 13.20
N LEU A 156 4.23 -21.02 13.19
CA LEU A 156 3.67 -20.44 14.41
C LEU A 156 3.15 -21.51 15.38
N LEU A 157 2.49 -22.56 14.89
CA LEU A 157 2.03 -23.66 15.74
C LEU A 157 3.20 -24.40 16.40
N VAL A 158 4.29 -24.63 15.67
CA VAL A 158 5.51 -25.22 16.24
C VAL A 158 6.10 -24.30 17.31
N VAL A 159 6.18 -23.00 17.04
CA VAL A 159 6.73 -22.03 18.00
C VAL A 159 5.90 -21.97 19.28
N VAL A 160 4.58 -21.91 19.20
CA VAL A 160 3.75 -21.88 20.42
C VAL A 160 3.77 -23.22 21.15
N ALA A 161 3.91 -24.34 20.44
CA ALA A 161 4.10 -25.65 21.10
C ALA A 161 5.40 -25.71 21.92
N VAL A 162 6.46 -25.01 21.48
CA VAL A 162 7.74 -24.93 22.21
C VAL A 162 7.71 -23.86 23.30
N PHE A 163 7.07 -22.72 23.04
CA PHE A 163 6.95 -21.57 23.94
C PHE A 163 5.48 -21.28 24.27
N PRO A 164 4.83 -22.09 25.11
CA PRO A 164 3.42 -21.92 25.43
C PRO A 164 3.18 -20.62 26.20
N GLY A 165 2.13 -19.88 25.83
CA GLY A 165 1.73 -18.64 26.49
C GLY A 165 2.55 -17.39 26.13
N ASP A 166 3.66 -17.53 25.38
CA ASP A 166 4.48 -16.39 24.97
C ASP A 166 4.06 -15.84 23.59
N VAL A 167 3.10 -14.92 23.60
CA VAL A 167 2.61 -14.23 22.40
C VAL A 167 3.72 -13.39 21.74
N THR A 168 4.70 -12.90 22.50
CA THR A 168 5.77 -12.05 21.97
C THR A 168 6.68 -12.84 21.04
N ILE A 169 7.11 -14.04 21.43
CA ILE A 169 7.94 -14.92 20.58
C ILE A 169 7.18 -15.34 19.31
N ALA A 170 5.90 -15.68 19.45
CA ALA A 170 5.04 -16.03 18.31
C ALA A 170 4.94 -14.86 17.31
N MET A 171 4.70 -13.64 17.80
CA MET A 171 4.55 -12.45 16.94
C MET A 171 5.88 -11.95 16.37
N LEU A 172 6.99 -12.11 17.10
CA LEU A 172 8.34 -11.84 16.58
C LEU A 172 8.65 -12.79 15.41
N THR A 173 8.37 -14.08 15.57
CA THR A 173 8.51 -15.07 14.50
C THR A 173 7.62 -14.72 13.31
N PHE A 174 6.37 -14.35 13.56
CA PHE A 174 5.45 -13.96 12.50
C PHE A 174 5.92 -12.71 11.74
N GLY A 175 6.42 -11.70 12.45
CA GLY A 175 7.01 -10.51 11.86
C GLY A 175 8.24 -10.84 10.99
N LEU A 176 9.09 -11.77 11.43
CA LEU A 176 10.23 -12.25 10.64
C LEU A 176 9.77 -12.93 9.34
N LEU A 177 8.72 -13.75 9.40
CA LEU A 177 8.15 -14.39 8.21
C LEU A 177 7.56 -13.36 7.24
N LEU A 178 6.79 -12.39 7.75
CA LEU A 178 6.23 -11.30 6.93
C LEU A 178 7.29 -10.36 6.35
N SER A 179 8.47 -10.27 6.98
CA SER A 179 9.58 -9.48 6.46
C SER A 179 9.96 -9.89 5.04
N SER A 180 9.84 -11.18 4.68
CA SER A 180 10.17 -11.71 3.35
C SER A 180 9.43 -10.99 2.20
N GLY A 181 8.14 -10.71 2.38
CA GLY A 181 7.33 -9.94 1.42
C GLY A 181 7.81 -8.50 1.35
N LEU A 182 8.08 -7.89 2.50
CA LEU A 182 8.54 -6.50 2.58
C LEU A 182 9.93 -6.29 1.95
N ILE A 183 10.85 -7.25 2.12
CA ILE A 183 12.17 -7.27 1.48
C ILE A 183 12.03 -7.08 -0.02
N ARG A 184 11.15 -7.86 -0.67
CA ARG A 184 10.97 -7.82 -2.13
C ARG A 184 10.48 -6.45 -2.61
N VAL A 185 9.48 -5.91 -1.92
CA VAL A 185 8.87 -4.62 -2.27
C VAL A 185 9.87 -3.47 -2.10
N VAL A 186 10.55 -3.42 -0.96
CA VAL A 186 11.54 -2.37 -0.66
C VAL A 186 12.76 -2.49 -1.58
N ARG A 187 13.24 -3.71 -1.85
CA ARG A 187 14.34 -3.98 -2.79
C ARG A 187 14.04 -3.44 -4.18
N ALA A 188 12.85 -3.73 -4.73
CA ALA A 188 12.44 -3.24 -6.04
C ALA A 188 12.39 -1.71 -6.09
N ALA A 189 11.78 -1.07 -5.09
CA ALA A 189 11.68 0.38 -5.03
C ALA A 189 13.04 1.07 -4.81
N THR A 190 13.92 0.44 -4.04
CA THR A 190 15.30 0.90 -3.81
C THR A 190 16.12 0.86 -5.09
N ARG A 191 16.03 -0.23 -5.86
CA ARG A 191 16.73 -0.36 -7.14
C ARG A 191 16.30 0.75 -8.12
N SER A 192 15.00 0.99 -8.25
CA SER A 192 14.48 2.09 -9.08
C SER A 192 14.96 3.45 -8.60
N THR A 193 14.94 3.71 -7.29
CA THR A 193 15.39 4.99 -6.72
C THR A 193 16.90 5.22 -6.91
N ARG A 194 17.70 4.15 -6.83
CA ARG A 194 19.16 4.18 -6.98
C ARG A 194 19.60 4.70 -8.36
N GLU A 195 18.81 4.46 -9.40
CA GLU A 195 19.10 4.83 -10.79
C GLU A 195 18.80 6.30 -11.11
N GLU A 196 18.24 7.06 -10.16
CA GLU A 196 17.86 8.44 -10.41
C GLU A 196 19.01 9.45 -10.33
N LEU A 197 18.90 10.52 -11.12
CA LEU A 197 19.93 11.55 -11.29
C LEU A 197 20.38 12.22 -9.99
N PHE A 198 19.47 12.42 -9.02
CA PHE A 198 19.83 13.03 -7.73
C PHE A 198 20.71 12.12 -6.85
N ILE A 199 20.59 10.79 -7.01
CA ILE A 199 21.49 9.84 -6.35
C ILE A 199 22.86 9.84 -7.03
N ALA A 200 22.91 9.94 -8.36
CA ALA A 200 24.16 10.09 -9.09
C ALA A 200 24.91 11.37 -8.66
N ALA A 201 24.20 12.49 -8.54
CA ALA A 201 24.77 13.74 -8.04
C ALA A 201 25.29 13.62 -6.59
N ALA A 202 24.56 12.93 -5.71
CA ALA A 202 25.01 12.69 -4.34
C ALA A 202 26.28 11.84 -4.27
N ARG A 203 26.45 10.86 -5.19
CA ARG A 203 27.69 10.08 -5.30
C ARG A 203 28.87 10.93 -5.78
N LEU A 204 28.65 11.79 -6.77
CA LEU A 204 29.67 12.73 -7.25
C LEU A 204 30.11 13.74 -6.18
N ALA A 205 29.20 14.08 -5.26
CA ALA A 205 29.50 14.90 -4.08
C ALA A 205 30.27 14.15 -2.97
N GLY A 206 30.65 12.88 -3.18
CA GLY A 206 31.47 12.10 -2.24
C GLY A 206 30.71 11.49 -1.06
N LEU A 207 29.37 11.44 -1.09
CA LEU A 207 28.61 10.82 0.00
C LEU A 207 28.80 9.30 0.00
N SER A 208 29.01 8.73 1.19
CA SER A 208 29.11 7.28 1.38
C SER A 208 27.76 6.57 1.16
N ALA A 209 27.80 5.29 0.82
CA ALA A 209 26.62 4.44 0.65
C ALA A 209 25.60 4.52 1.81
N PRO A 210 25.97 4.37 3.10
CA PRO A 210 25.00 4.45 4.20
C PRO A 210 24.42 5.86 4.38
N GLN A 211 25.18 6.92 4.07
CA GLN A 211 24.68 8.30 4.09
C GLN A 211 23.65 8.53 2.98
N ILE A 212 23.90 8.01 1.77
CA ILE A 212 22.94 8.06 0.65
C ILE A 212 21.65 7.32 1.04
N LEU A 213 21.79 6.11 1.61
CA LEU A 213 20.65 5.28 1.98
C LEU A 213 19.76 5.95 3.04
N ARG A 214 20.35 6.41 4.15
CA ARG A 214 19.60 7.04 5.25
C ARG A 214 19.05 8.43 4.91
N ARG A 215 19.79 9.25 4.15
CA ARG A 215 19.43 10.66 3.92
C ARG A 215 18.66 10.91 2.63
N HIS A 216 18.78 10.03 1.62
CA HIS A 216 18.19 10.24 0.31
C HIS A 216 17.18 9.15 -0.08
N VAL A 217 17.53 7.88 0.11
CA VAL A 217 16.68 6.76 -0.33
C VAL A 217 15.54 6.49 0.66
N LEU A 218 15.84 6.29 1.94
CA LEU A 218 14.84 5.97 2.96
C LEU A 218 13.76 7.06 3.11
N PRO A 219 14.08 8.37 3.12
CA PRO A 219 13.05 9.42 3.18
C PRO A 219 12.16 9.46 1.95
N ARG A 220 12.64 9.00 0.79
CA ARG A 220 11.85 8.88 -0.43
C ARG A 220 10.89 7.69 -0.37
N LEU A 221 11.34 6.59 0.21
CA LEU A 221 10.54 5.37 0.36
C LEU A 221 9.61 5.38 1.58
N ARG A 222 9.65 6.40 2.45
CA ARG A 222 8.83 6.48 3.67
C ARG A 222 7.34 6.22 3.43
N GLY A 223 6.79 6.75 2.33
CA GLY A 223 5.38 6.55 1.98
C GLY A 223 5.07 5.08 1.68
N LEU A 224 5.94 4.43 0.92
CA LEU A 224 5.85 3.00 0.64
C LEU A 224 5.97 2.17 1.93
N VAL A 225 6.93 2.51 2.79
CA VAL A 225 7.16 1.78 4.05
C VAL A 225 5.95 1.89 4.98
N ILE A 226 5.35 3.07 5.12
CA ILE A 226 4.16 3.27 5.97
C ILE A 226 2.98 2.44 5.48
N VAL A 227 2.73 2.43 4.16
CA VAL A 227 1.64 1.64 3.54
C VAL A 227 1.87 0.15 3.75
N GLN A 228 3.10 -0.32 3.62
CA GLN A 228 3.39 -1.73 3.84
C GLN A 228 3.30 -2.11 5.33
N ALA A 229 3.76 -1.24 6.23
CA ALA A 229 3.65 -1.46 7.67
C ALA A 229 2.18 -1.57 8.12
N SER A 230 1.28 -0.78 7.55
CA SER A 230 -0.16 -0.87 7.87
C SER A 230 -0.81 -2.16 7.36
N LEU A 231 -0.39 -2.66 6.18
CA LEU A 231 -0.84 -3.97 5.68
C LEU A 231 -0.32 -5.11 6.57
N VAL A 232 0.94 -5.04 6.99
CA VAL A 232 1.52 -5.99 7.94
C VAL A 232 0.76 -5.96 9.27
N ALA A 233 0.39 -4.77 9.79
CA ALA A 233 -0.37 -4.64 11.02
C ALA A 233 -1.73 -5.33 10.94
N ALA A 234 -2.46 -5.13 9.84
CA ALA A 234 -3.74 -5.78 9.59
C ALA A 234 -3.61 -7.31 9.57
N VAL A 235 -2.63 -7.84 8.85
CA VAL A 235 -2.39 -9.29 8.76
C VAL A 235 -1.93 -9.87 10.10
N ALA A 236 -1.06 -9.17 10.84
CA ALA A 236 -0.62 -9.56 12.18
C ALA A 236 -1.77 -9.64 13.17
N LEU A 237 -2.68 -8.67 13.16
CA LEU A 237 -3.85 -8.66 14.03
C LEU A 237 -4.74 -9.89 13.77
N VAL A 238 -5.03 -10.18 12.50
CA VAL A 238 -5.85 -11.34 12.12
C VAL A 238 -5.16 -12.65 12.52
N MET A 239 -3.85 -12.76 12.29
CA MET A 239 -3.08 -13.94 12.65
C MET A 239 -3.05 -14.16 14.17
N GLN A 240 -2.82 -13.09 14.94
CA GLN A 240 -2.82 -13.15 16.41
C GLN A 240 -4.20 -13.57 16.95
N ALA A 241 -5.28 -12.99 16.42
CA ALA A 241 -6.64 -13.38 16.78
C ALA A 241 -6.93 -14.85 16.41
N SER A 242 -6.43 -15.31 15.27
CA SER A 242 -6.58 -16.69 14.81
C SER A 242 -5.82 -17.68 15.70
N LEU A 243 -4.61 -17.34 16.16
CA LEU A 243 -3.87 -18.16 17.13
C LEU A 243 -4.60 -18.23 18.47
N ALA A 244 -5.05 -17.10 18.99
CA ALA A 244 -5.81 -17.07 20.23
C ALA A 244 -7.12 -17.86 20.13
N PHE A 245 -7.79 -17.79 18.97
CA PHE A 245 -8.97 -18.61 18.68
C PHE A 245 -8.67 -20.12 18.64
N LEU A 246 -7.46 -20.51 18.23
CA LEU A 246 -7.00 -21.90 18.23
C LEU A 246 -6.53 -22.38 19.62
N GLY A 247 -6.64 -21.55 20.66
CA GLY A 247 -6.21 -21.87 22.02
C GLY A 247 -4.75 -21.55 22.31
N PHE A 248 -4.07 -20.85 21.41
CA PHE A 248 -2.65 -20.45 21.52
C PHE A 248 -2.48 -18.98 21.92
N GLY A 249 -3.49 -18.42 22.60
CA GLY A 249 -3.50 -17.05 23.08
C GLY A 249 -2.85 -16.90 24.46
N PRO A 250 -2.94 -15.70 25.07
CA PRO A 250 -2.61 -15.52 26.48
C PRO A 250 -3.38 -16.53 27.35
N PRO A 251 -2.73 -17.12 28.36
CA PRO A 251 -3.41 -18.05 29.25
C PRO A 251 -4.49 -17.32 30.06
N PRO A 252 -5.64 -17.97 30.36
CA PRO A 252 -6.61 -17.43 31.32
C PRO A 252 -5.91 -17.12 32.66
N PRO A 253 -6.24 -16.00 33.34
CA PRO A 253 -7.45 -15.19 33.21
C PRO A 253 -7.35 -13.99 32.23
N GLU A 254 -6.22 -13.82 31.53
CA GLU A 254 -6.03 -12.64 30.68
C GLU A 254 -6.96 -12.64 29.45
N PRO A 255 -7.77 -11.59 29.25
CA PRO A 255 -8.64 -11.52 28.08
C PRO A 255 -7.84 -11.21 26.81
N SER A 256 -8.25 -11.83 25.70
CA SER A 256 -7.75 -11.50 24.37
C SER A 256 -8.90 -11.54 23.36
N TRP A 257 -8.86 -10.69 22.33
CA TRP A 257 -9.98 -10.64 21.36
C TRP A 257 -10.21 -11.98 20.66
N GLY A 258 -9.14 -12.71 20.31
CA GLY A 258 -9.27 -14.04 19.71
C GLY A 258 -9.74 -15.11 20.71
N GLY A 259 -9.32 -15.04 21.97
CA GLY A 259 -9.82 -15.93 23.02
C GLY A 259 -11.31 -15.72 23.28
N MET A 260 -11.78 -14.47 23.31
CA MET A 260 -13.20 -14.15 23.43
C MET A 260 -14.04 -14.71 22.27
N ILE A 261 -13.48 -14.76 21.05
CA ILE A 261 -14.13 -15.41 19.90
C ILE A 261 -14.22 -16.92 20.09
N ASP A 262 -13.19 -17.56 20.63
CA ASP A 262 -13.22 -18.99 20.94
C ASP A 262 -14.27 -19.33 22.00
N GLU A 263 -14.34 -18.53 23.06
CA GLU A 263 -15.33 -18.71 24.12
C GLU A 263 -16.75 -18.51 23.59
N ALA A 264 -16.97 -17.48 22.78
CA ALA A 264 -18.26 -17.21 22.13
C ALA A 264 -18.66 -18.33 21.16
N ARG A 265 -17.71 -18.96 20.46
CA ARG A 265 -17.97 -20.12 19.60
C ARG A 265 -18.63 -21.27 20.36
N MET A 266 -18.23 -21.53 21.61
CA MET A 266 -18.79 -22.63 22.40
C MET A 266 -20.27 -22.41 22.77
N VAL A 267 -20.72 -21.16 22.84
CA VAL A 267 -22.08 -20.78 23.24
C VAL A 267 -22.91 -20.19 22.09
N ILE A 268 -22.41 -20.24 20.86
CA ILE A 268 -22.98 -19.54 19.70
C ILE A 268 -24.46 -19.89 19.43
N VAL A 269 -24.85 -21.14 19.71
CA VAL A 269 -26.24 -21.61 19.51
C VAL A 269 -27.19 -21.01 20.54
N ARG A 270 -26.72 -20.75 21.77
CA ARG A 270 -27.54 -20.21 22.87
C ARG A 270 -27.49 -18.69 22.93
N HIS A 271 -26.31 -18.10 22.73
CA HIS A 271 -26.08 -16.68 22.88
C HIS A 271 -25.15 -16.17 21.76
N PRO A 272 -25.64 -16.01 20.52
CA PRO A 272 -24.83 -15.57 19.38
C PRO A 272 -24.26 -14.16 19.54
N TRP A 273 -24.85 -13.35 20.41
CA TRP A 273 -24.42 -11.99 20.67
C TRP A 273 -22.99 -11.91 21.23
N ALA A 274 -22.54 -12.87 22.05
CA ALA A 274 -21.17 -12.86 22.60
C ALA A 274 -20.07 -12.82 21.53
N LEU A 275 -20.36 -13.28 20.30
CA LEU A 275 -19.39 -13.28 19.19
C LEU A 275 -19.26 -11.90 18.52
N VAL A 276 -20.32 -11.09 18.55
CA VAL A 276 -20.42 -9.85 17.78
C VAL A 276 -19.42 -8.79 18.28
N PRO A 277 -19.32 -8.48 19.59
CA PRO A 277 -18.39 -7.47 20.09
C PRO A 277 -16.91 -7.74 19.74
N PRO A 278 -16.32 -8.92 20.03
CA PRO A 278 -14.91 -9.17 19.70
C PRO A 278 -14.68 -9.29 18.19
N GLY A 279 -15.63 -9.85 17.43
CA GLY A 279 -15.55 -9.90 15.97
C GLY A 279 -15.54 -8.51 15.34
N LEU A 280 -16.41 -7.62 15.80
CA LEU A 280 -16.49 -6.24 15.32
C LEU A 280 -15.22 -5.45 15.70
N ALA A 281 -14.68 -5.67 16.91
CA ALA A 281 -13.45 -5.03 17.35
C ALA A 281 -12.26 -5.38 16.43
N VAL A 282 -12.09 -6.66 16.09
CA VAL A 282 -11.07 -7.11 15.13
C VAL A 282 -11.32 -6.49 13.75
N ALA A 283 -12.55 -6.59 13.23
CA ALA A 283 -12.89 -6.11 11.89
C ALA A 283 -12.67 -4.60 11.71
N LEU A 284 -13.13 -3.78 12.66
CA LEU A 284 -12.95 -2.33 12.63
C LEU A 284 -11.48 -1.93 12.76
N THR A 285 -10.70 -2.66 13.56
CA THR A 285 -9.27 -2.37 13.74
C THR A 285 -8.48 -2.72 12.48
N VAL A 286 -8.76 -3.87 11.85
CA VAL A 286 -8.18 -4.25 10.55
C VAL A 286 -8.53 -3.21 9.49
N LEU A 287 -9.80 -2.84 9.37
CA LEU A 287 -10.26 -1.83 8.41
C LEU A 287 -9.54 -0.49 8.64
N SER A 288 -9.38 -0.09 9.91
CA SER A 288 -8.72 1.16 10.27
C SER A 288 -7.24 1.18 9.88
N PHE A 289 -6.51 0.07 10.07
CA PHE A 289 -5.13 -0.04 9.60
C PHE A 289 -5.03 0.09 8.08
N VAL A 290 -5.90 -0.59 7.34
CA VAL A 290 -5.90 -0.52 5.86
C VAL A 290 -6.22 0.90 5.38
N LEU A 291 -7.27 1.52 5.91
CA LEU A 291 -7.66 2.89 5.56
C LEU A 291 -6.55 3.91 5.90
N LEU A 292 -5.85 3.73 7.02
CA LEU A 292 -4.73 4.58 7.40
C LEU A 292 -3.54 4.43 6.45
N GLY A 293 -3.29 3.22 5.95
CA GLY A 293 -2.31 2.96 4.90
C GLY A 293 -2.62 3.70 3.61
N ASP A 294 -3.85 3.57 3.11
CA ASP A 294 -4.29 4.26 1.88
C ASP A 294 -4.25 5.78 2.03
N ALA A 295 -4.65 6.28 3.20
CA ALA A 295 -4.51 7.68 3.58
C ALA A 295 -3.05 8.15 3.52
N ALA A 296 -2.11 7.39 4.10
CA ALA A 296 -0.69 7.72 4.03
C ALA A 296 -0.17 7.75 2.57
N ARG A 297 -0.61 6.80 1.74
CA ARG A 297 -0.29 6.76 0.31
C ARG A 297 -0.77 8.02 -0.41
N ASP A 298 -2.03 8.38 -0.24
CA ASP A 298 -2.66 9.53 -0.88
C ASP A 298 -2.02 10.88 -0.47
N GLY A 299 -1.58 10.98 0.78
CA GLY A 299 -0.85 12.15 1.27
C GLY A 299 0.48 12.35 0.54
N THR A 300 1.20 11.26 0.25
CA THR A 300 2.47 11.33 -0.47
C THR A 300 2.30 11.67 -1.95
N THR A 301 1.22 11.23 -2.59
CA THR A 301 0.94 11.50 -4.01
C THR A 301 0.37 12.92 -4.23
N ALA A 302 -0.49 13.42 -3.32
CA ALA A 302 -1.08 14.77 -3.41
C ALA A 302 -0.04 15.91 -3.26
N ALA A 303 1.03 15.68 -2.51
CA ALA A 303 2.15 16.60 -2.42
C ALA A 303 2.89 16.79 -3.77
N TRP A 304 2.88 15.76 -4.61
CA TRP A 304 3.52 15.79 -5.93
C TRP A 304 2.67 16.45 -7.02
N SER A 305 1.33 16.28 -6.98
CA SER A 305 0.43 16.80 -8.03
C SER A 305 0.15 18.30 -7.92
N THR A 306 0.05 18.85 -6.71
CA THR A 306 -0.26 20.27 -6.46
C THR A 306 0.85 21.22 -6.94
N THR A 307 2.11 20.78 -6.87
CA THR A 307 3.27 21.55 -7.33
C THR A 307 3.28 21.78 -8.84
N LYS A 308 2.80 20.81 -9.64
CA LYS A 308 2.74 20.94 -11.11
C LYS A 308 1.63 21.88 -11.60
N LEU A 309 0.46 21.86 -10.95
CA LEU A 309 -0.70 22.67 -11.36
C LEU A 309 -0.55 24.15 -10.98
N ALA A 310 -0.02 24.46 -9.79
CA ALA A 310 0.22 25.85 -9.38
C ALA A 310 1.27 26.55 -10.27
N ARG A 311 2.28 25.80 -10.75
CA ARG A 311 3.33 26.32 -11.63
C ARG A 311 2.82 26.60 -13.04
N ARG A 312 1.96 25.73 -13.60
CA ARG A 312 1.33 25.94 -14.92
C ARG A 312 0.38 27.14 -14.93
N ARG A 313 -0.34 27.37 -13.83
CA ARG A 313 -1.28 28.49 -13.71
C ARG A 313 -0.58 29.85 -13.58
N ARG A 314 0.63 29.89 -13.00
CA ARG A 314 1.45 31.11 -12.94
C ARG A 314 2.27 31.35 -14.21
N SER A 315 2.71 30.30 -14.92
CA SER A 315 3.43 30.47 -16.19
C SER A 315 2.51 30.76 -17.39
N GLY A 316 1.21 30.45 -17.30
CA GLY A 316 0.23 30.70 -18.37
C GLY A 316 -0.30 32.13 -18.43
N TRP A 317 -0.04 32.98 -17.43
CA TRP A 317 -0.59 34.35 -17.38
C TRP A 317 0.47 35.46 -17.53
N ALA A 318 1.76 35.15 -17.35
CA ALA A 318 2.84 36.12 -17.55
C ALA A 318 3.36 36.19 -19.01
N GLY A 319 2.77 35.41 -19.91
CA GLY A 319 3.18 35.29 -21.31
C GLY A 319 2.20 35.96 -22.28
N ARG A 320 2.19 37.29 -22.29
CA ARG A 320 1.99 38.14 -23.48
C ARG A 320 0.84 37.76 -24.43
N HIS A 321 -0.26 38.51 -24.31
CA HIS A 321 -0.92 39.07 -25.49
C HIS A 321 0.11 39.86 -26.31
N ARG A 322 0.78 39.20 -27.27
CA ARG A 322 1.23 39.90 -28.48
C ARG A 322 0.13 39.69 -29.50
N ALA A 323 -0.55 40.78 -29.86
CA ALA A 323 -1.42 40.82 -31.01
C ALA A 323 -0.68 40.22 -32.22
N VAL A 324 -1.22 39.13 -32.77
CA VAL A 324 -0.83 38.67 -34.09
C VAL A 324 -1.43 39.70 -35.05
N PRO A 325 -0.64 40.48 -35.82
CA PRO A 325 -1.22 41.34 -36.83
C PRO A 325 -1.93 40.47 -37.86
N ALA A 326 -3.15 40.87 -38.22
CA ALA A 326 -3.97 40.19 -39.20
C ALA A 326 -3.19 40.00 -40.51
N PRO A 327 -3.24 38.82 -41.15
CA PRO A 327 -2.66 38.65 -42.46
C PRO A 327 -3.39 39.57 -43.44
N ALA A 328 -2.63 40.47 -44.08
CA ALA A 328 -3.14 41.27 -45.19
C ALA A 328 -3.58 40.32 -46.31
N THR A 329 -4.83 40.41 -46.70
CA THR A 329 -5.40 39.76 -47.87
C THR A 329 -4.75 40.34 -49.13
N SER A 330 -3.67 39.72 -49.61
CA SER A 330 -3.21 39.93 -50.98
C SER A 330 -3.94 38.95 -51.90
N THR A 331 -4.94 39.45 -52.61
CA THR A 331 -5.50 38.80 -53.80
C THR A 331 -4.43 38.76 -54.89
N ALA A 332 -3.75 37.63 -55.02
CA ALA A 332 -2.94 37.32 -56.19
C ALA A 332 -2.88 35.79 -56.36
N THR A 333 -3.66 35.30 -57.33
CA THR A 333 -3.61 33.92 -57.81
C THR A 333 -2.28 33.69 -58.55
N PRO A 334 -1.41 32.76 -58.14
CA PRO A 334 -0.32 32.31 -58.99
C PRO A 334 -0.77 31.09 -59.80
N ALA A 335 -0.61 31.20 -61.11
CA ALA A 335 -0.75 30.13 -62.08
C ALA A 335 0.22 28.98 -61.79
N ARG A 336 -0.21 27.75 -62.09
CA ARG A 336 0.60 26.51 -61.99
C ARG A 336 1.80 26.57 -62.96
N PRO A 337 3.04 26.34 -62.50
CA PRO A 337 4.13 25.97 -63.40
C PRO A 337 4.17 24.45 -63.63
N ALA A 338 4.42 24.07 -64.89
CA ALA A 338 4.57 22.71 -65.40
C ALA A 338 5.85 22.02 -64.89
N PRO A 339 5.91 20.67 -64.84
CA PRO A 339 7.06 19.94 -64.34
C PRO A 339 8.23 19.97 -65.34
N THR A 340 9.42 20.34 -64.86
CA THR A 340 10.69 20.17 -65.60
C THR A 340 11.52 19.02 -65.00
N PRO A 341 12.35 18.35 -65.82
CA PRO A 341 12.78 16.97 -65.58
C PRO A 341 14.05 16.88 -64.73
N CYS A 342 14.05 15.93 -63.79
CA CYS A 342 15.21 15.61 -62.96
C CYS A 342 16.36 15.01 -63.79
N CYS A 343 17.56 15.56 -63.55
CA CYS A 343 18.82 15.15 -64.16
C CYS A 343 19.13 13.66 -63.96
N ARG A 344 19.49 13.01 -65.07
CA ARG A 344 20.16 11.71 -65.17
C ARG A 344 21.41 11.68 -64.27
N CYS A 345 21.44 10.76 -63.30
CA CYS A 345 22.68 10.16 -62.83
C CYS A 345 22.83 8.81 -63.52
N ALA A 346 23.89 8.67 -64.32
CA ALA A 346 24.27 7.45 -65.00
C ALA A 346 24.82 6.46 -63.97
N GLY A 347 24.31 5.22 -63.98
CA GLY A 347 24.98 4.08 -63.34
C GLY A 347 24.36 3.57 -62.04
N CYS A 348 23.11 3.13 -62.06
CA CYS A 348 22.63 2.10 -61.13
C CYS A 348 21.57 1.24 -61.82
N ARG A 349 21.98 0.08 -62.33
CA ARG A 349 21.08 -1.01 -62.73
C ARG A 349 20.62 -1.73 -61.47
N SER A 350 19.32 -1.76 -61.20
CA SER A 350 18.72 -2.81 -60.38
C SER A 350 17.25 -2.97 -60.74
N GLY A 351 16.88 -4.17 -61.17
CA GLY A 351 15.54 -4.55 -61.57
C GLY A 351 14.52 -4.45 -60.42
N SER A 352 13.37 -3.91 -60.76
CA SER A 352 12.20 -3.74 -59.90
C SER A 352 11.51 -5.09 -59.63
N ARG A 353 11.58 -5.57 -58.39
CA ARG A 353 10.56 -6.48 -57.83
C ARG A 353 9.45 -5.64 -57.20
N ALA A 354 8.22 -5.90 -57.63
CA ALA A 354 7.01 -5.30 -57.09
C ALA A 354 6.78 -5.75 -55.62
N VAL A 355 6.43 -4.79 -54.76
CA VAL A 355 5.98 -5.04 -53.38
C VAL A 355 4.51 -4.65 -53.29
N PRO A 356 3.59 -5.53 -52.86
CA PRO A 356 2.16 -5.25 -52.82
C PRO A 356 1.74 -4.42 -51.59
N ALA A 357 0.60 -3.75 -51.74
CA ALA A 357 0.00 -2.81 -50.79
C ALA A 357 -0.42 -3.44 -49.44
N ARG A 358 -0.34 -2.64 -48.37
CA ARG A 358 -0.74 -3.00 -47.00
C ARG A 358 -2.27 -3.05 -46.83
N PRO A 359 -2.85 -4.08 -46.18
CA PRO A 359 -4.25 -4.10 -45.77
C PRO A 359 -4.51 -3.33 -44.44
N PRO A 360 -5.78 -2.98 -44.13
CA PRO A 360 -6.16 -2.18 -42.96
C PRO A 360 -5.99 -2.92 -41.62
N ARG A 361 -5.73 -2.14 -40.56
CA ARG A 361 -5.48 -2.61 -39.19
C ARG A 361 -6.76 -3.08 -38.50
N THR A 362 -6.74 -4.30 -37.97
CA THR A 362 -7.72 -4.82 -37.01
C THR A 362 -7.36 -4.40 -35.57
N PRO A 363 -8.35 -4.16 -34.68
CA PRO A 363 -8.12 -3.90 -33.26
C PRO A 363 -7.91 -5.19 -32.42
N PRO A 364 -7.26 -5.10 -31.24
CA PRO A 364 -6.88 -6.25 -30.40
C PRO A 364 -8.05 -6.89 -29.62
N PRO A 365 -7.95 -8.18 -29.23
CA PRO A 365 -9.06 -8.96 -28.69
C PRO A 365 -9.11 -8.91 -27.16
N TRP A 366 -9.76 -7.90 -26.58
CA TRP A 366 -10.29 -7.99 -25.20
C TRP A 366 -11.33 -6.90 -24.88
N SER A 367 -11.98 -6.33 -25.89
CA SER A 367 -13.17 -5.50 -25.73
C SER A 367 -14.39 -6.23 -26.29
N ALA A 368 -14.93 -7.17 -25.51
CA ALA A 368 -16.28 -7.66 -25.71
C ALA A 368 -16.90 -7.99 -24.35
N THR A 369 -17.71 -7.05 -23.89
CA THR A 369 -18.86 -7.21 -23.01
C THR A 369 -19.57 -8.55 -23.25
N SER A 370 -19.57 -9.43 -22.24
CA SER A 370 -20.43 -10.60 -22.20
C SER A 370 -21.75 -10.24 -21.53
N THR A 371 -22.75 -9.97 -22.36
CA THR A 371 -24.16 -10.18 -22.04
C THR A 371 -24.37 -11.66 -21.68
N TRP A 372 -24.82 -11.92 -20.46
CA TRP A 372 -25.26 -13.25 -20.02
C TRP A 372 -26.57 -13.62 -20.72
N THR A 373 -26.49 -14.42 -21.78
CA THR A 373 -27.62 -15.15 -22.36
C THR A 373 -27.62 -16.56 -21.80
N SER A 374 -28.70 -16.92 -21.09
CA SER A 374 -28.97 -18.26 -20.56
C SER A 374 -29.04 -19.31 -21.68
N PRO A 375 -28.50 -20.53 -21.49
CA PRO A 375 -28.79 -21.64 -22.39
C PRO A 375 -30.05 -22.42 -21.94
N PRO A 376 -30.73 -23.09 -22.88
CA PRO A 376 -32.03 -23.70 -22.65
C PRO A 376 -31.92 -25.08 -22.00
N GLY A 377 -32.99 -25.45 -21.29
CA GLY A 377 -33.16 -26.80 -20.78
C GLY A 377 -33.28 -27.83 -21.90
N ARG A 378 -32.74 -29.03 -21.64
CA ARG A 378 -33.29 -30.28 -22.15
C ARG A 378 -33.11 -31.39 -21.13
N SER A 379 -34.25 -31.98 -20.85
CA SER A 379 -34.58 -33.17 -20.10
C SER A 379 -34.08 -34.45 -20.77
N SER A 380 -33.53 -35.36 -19.97
CA SER A 380 -33.62 -36.84 -20.04
C SER A 380 -32.46 -37.33 -19.16
N GLY A 381 -32.69 -37.78 -17.93
CA GLY A 381 -33.39 -39.00 -17.60
C GLY A 381 -32.34 -40.01 -17.17
N TRP A 382 -32.31 -40.38 -15.89
CA TRP A 382 -31.80 -41.67 -15.41
C TRP A 382 -32.31 -41.93 -13.98
N SER A 383 -33.32 -42.79 -13.97
CA SER A 383 -33.63 -43.86 -13.02
C SER A 383 -33.08 -43.80 -11.60
N ALA A 384 -34.06 -43.74 -10.69
CA ALA A 384 -34.04 -44.23 -9.33
C ALA A 384 -33.44 -45.63 -9.17
N SER A 385 -32.63 -45.81 -8.12
CA SER A 385 -32.42 -47.09 -7.45
C SER A 385 -32.60 -46.91 -5.95
N ARG A 386 -33.69 -47.52 -5.47
CA ARG A 386 -34.07 -47.71 -4.07
C ARG A 386 -33.15 -48.76 -3.44
N ALA A 387 -32.63 -48.48 -2.25
CA ALA A 387 -32.17 -49.48 -1.29
C ALA A 387 -32.74 -49.07 0.09
N ALA A 388 -33.89 -49.60 0.49
CA ALA A 388 -34.03 -50.85 1.25
C ALA A 388 -33.65 -50.69 2.74
N ALA A 389 -34.51 -50.00 3.50
CA ALA A 389 -34.58 -50.16 4.95
C ALA A 389 -35.54 -51.32 5.27
N ARG A 390 -34.97 -52.46 5.70
CA ARG A 390 -35.73 -53.59 6.26
C ARG A 390 -36.05 -53.31 7.72
N ARG A 391 -37.32 -53.49 8.07
CA ARG A 391 -37.86 -53.59 9.43
C ARG A 391 -37.66 -55.01 10.00
N SER A 392 -37.76 -55.07 11.33
CA SER A 392 -38.17 -56.18 12.23
C SER A 392 -37.04 -56.92 12.98
N PRO A 393 -37.34 -57.56 14.12
CA PRO A 393 -38.11 -57.04 15.28
C PRO A 393 -37.43 -57.38 16.63
N ARG A 394 -37.64 -56.54 17.66
CA ARG A 394 -37.99 -56.91 19.05
C ARG A 394 -38.18 -55.66 19.89
#